data_AF-A0A2D4ILH8-F1
#
_entry.id   AF-A0A2D4ILH8-F1
#
_cell.length_a   1.000
_cell.length_b   1.000
_cell.length_c   1.000
_cell.angle_alpha   90.00
_cell.angle_beta   90.00
_cell.angle_gamma   90.00
#
_symmetry.space_group_name_H-M   'P 1'
#
loop_
_entity.id
_entity.type
_entity.pdbx_description
1 polymer ?
#
loop_
_entity_poly.entity_id
_entity_poly.type
_entity_poly.pdbx_seq_one_letter_code
_entity_poly.pdbx_strand_id
1 'polypeptide(L)'
;DSDTVFVKLTLPISRGRIDHGHHDGIAKRALTEAIEFDKAIERAGELTRENDTLTVVTADHSHVFSFGGYTLRGTSIFGLAPENGTDGKPYTSIVYGNGPGYQITNQGRPNVTIEEIEGNEYYQQAAVPLTSETHGGEDVAIMAKGPMAHLFHGVQEQSYIAHVMAYASCLEPYLSCDFPRSPFENSAAAREASLVGLLLTPLLLWIC
;
A
#
# COMPACT_ATOMS: atom_id res chain seq x y z
N ASP A 1 -6.73 21.31 13.13
CA ASP A 1 -7.33 20.10 12.54
C ASP A 1 -6.32 19.40 11.65
N SER A 2 -5.87 18.22 12.07
CA SER A 2 -4.96 17.35 11.34
C SER A 2 -5.78 16.31 10.58
N ASP A 3 -5.73 16.32 9.25
CA ASP A 3 -6.40 15.32 8.43
C ASP A 3 -5.57 14.03 8.44
N THR A 4 -6.15 12.91 8.87
CA THR A 4 -5.43 11.63 8.89
C THR A 4 -5.85 10.80 7.70
N VAL A 5 -4.89 10.50 6.81
CA VAL A 5 -5.13 9.72 5.60
C VAL A 5 -4.55 8.32 5.80
N PHE A 6 -5.43 7.33 5.89
CA PHE A 6 -5.02 5.93 6.00
C PHE A 6 -5.03 5.26 4.63
N VAL A 7 -3.89 4.68 4.24
CA VAL A 7 -3.75 3.97 2.96
C VAL A 7 -3.28 2.55 3.23
N LYS A 8 -4.22 1.59 3.24
CA LYS A 8 -3.96 0.17 3.51
C LYS A 8 -3.74 -0.60 2.20
N LEU A 9 -2.70 -1.45 2.12
CA LEU A 9 -2.40 -2.30 0.94
C LEU A 9 -3.50 -3.33 0.64
N THR A 10 -4.34 -3.64 1.61
CA THR A 10 -5.32 -4.73 1.49
C THR A 10 -6.55 -4.40 2.32
N LEU A 11 -7.66 -4.08 1.64
CA LEU A 11 -8.96 -3.94 2.27
C LEU A 11 -9.58 -5.33 2.37
N PRO A 12 -9.97 -5.80 3.57
CA PRO A 12 -10.47 -7.16 3.76
C PRO A 12 -11.83 -7.45 3.09
N ILE A 13 -12.45 -6.51 2.35
CA ILE A 13 -13.79 -6.74 1.77
C ILE A 13 -14.14 -6.06 0.44
N SER A 14 -13.37 -5.14 -0.16
CA SER A 14 -13.58 -4.82 -1.60
C SER A 14 -12.46 -3.99 -2.23
N ARG A 15 -11.72 -4.59 -3.17
CA ARG A 15 -10.78 -3.97 -4.15
C ARG A 15 -9.26 -4.12 -3.88
N GLY A 16 -8.81 -4.88 -2.89
CA GLY A 16 -7.40 -5.27 -2.80
C GLY A 16 -7.07 -6.36 -3.83
N ARG A 17 -6.78 -6.00 -5.09
CA ARG A 17 -6.53 -7.00 -6.15
C ARG A 17 -5.10 -7.55 -6.16
N ILE A 18 -4.23 -7.02 -5.30
CA ILE A 18 -2.90 -7.59 -5.03
C ILE A 18 -3.08 -9.01 -4.47
N ASP A 19 -3.87 -9.13 -3.40
CA ASP A 19 -4.23 -10.38 -2.73
C ASP A 19 -4.85 -11.40 -3.71
N HIS A 20 -5.87 -10.98 -4.48
CA HIS A 20 -6.48 -11.85 -5.48
C HIS A 20 -5.48 -12.34 -6.54
N GLY A 21 -4.54 -11.48 -6.96
CA GLY A 21 -3.50 -11.88 -7.90
C GLY A 21 -2.56 -12.95 -7.33
N HIS A 22 -2.26 -12.88 -6.04
CA HIS A 22 -1.48 -13.91 -5.34
C HIS A 22 -2.27 -15.20 -5.15
N HIS A 23 -3.53 -15.12 -4.71
CA HIS A 23 -4.44 -16.27 -4.62
C HIS A 23 -4.59 -17.02 -5.94
N ASP A 24 -4.72 -16.28 -7.05
CA ASP A 24 -4.74 -16.84 -8.42
C ASP A 24 -3.41 -17.51 -8.79
N GLY A 25 -2.32 -17.30 -8.05
CA GLY A 25 -0.97 -17.75 -8.40
C GLY A 25 -0.38 -16.99 -9.59
N ILE A 26 -0.87 -15.78 -9.89
CA ILE A 26 -0.47 -14.97 -11.05
C ILE A 26 0.20 -13.69 -10.55
N ALA A 27 1.51 -13.76 -10.34
CA ALA A 27 2.31 -12.65 -9.82
C ALA A 27 2.24 -11.39 -10.69
N LYS A 28 2.05 -11.52 -12.01
CA LYS A 28 1.90 -10.36 -12.89
C LYS A 28 0.66 -9.53 -12.56
N ARG A 29 -0.44 -10.17 -12.16
CA ARG A 29 -1.63 -9.47 -11.67
C ARG A 29 -1.33 -8.78 -10.34
N ALA A 30 -0.80 -9.53 -9.37
CA ALA A 30 -0.52 -9.01 -8.04
C ALA A 30 0.42 -7.78 -8.07
N LEU A 31 1.54 -7.89 -8.79
CA LEU A 31 2.54 -6.82 -8.87
C LEU A 31 2.08 -5.62 -9.68
N THR A 32 1.23 -5.81 -10.71
CA THR A 32 0.66 -4.68 -11.45
C THR A 32 -0.34 -3.91 -10.59
N GLU A 33 -1.18 -4.59 -9.81
CA GLU A 33 -2.08 -3.93 -8.85
C GLU A 33 -1.30 -3.24 -7.73
N ALA A 34 -0.15 -3.79 -7.31
CA ALA A 34 0.75 -3.13 -6.35
C ALA A 34 1.35 -1.84 -6.90
N ILE A 35 1.67 -1.79 -8.20
CA ILE A 35 2.11 -0.55 -8.87
C ILE A 35 0.99 0.50 -8.88
N GLU A 36 -0.25 0.11 -9.17
CA GLU A 36 -1.37 1.06 -9.14
C GLU A 36 -1.68 1.55 -7.72
N PHE A 37 -1.50 0.70 -6.71
CA PHE A 37 -1.58 1.10 -5.32
C PHE A 37 -0.48 2.10 -4.93
N ASP A 38 0.77 1.88 -5.36
CA ASP A 38 1.88 2.81 -5.13
C ASP A 38 1.63 4.19 -5.79
N LYS A 39 1.10 4.21 -7.02
CA LYS A 39 0.66 5.46 -7.68
C LYS A 39 -0.44 6.17 -6.90
N ALA A 40 -1.35 5.44 -6.26
CA ALA A 40 -2.38 6.04 -5.41
C ALA A 40 -1.77 6.67 -4.15
N ILE A 41 -0.74 6.05 -3.56
CA ILE A 41 0.02 6.63 -2.43
C ILE A 41 0.73 7.91 -2.88
N GLU A 42 1.45 7.87 -4.01
CA GLU A 42 2.13 9.03 -4.59
C GLU A 42 1.11 10.17 -4.79
N ARG A 43 -0.02 9.87 -5.42
CA ARG A 43 -1.07 10.86 -5.67
C ARG A 43 -1.66 11.44 -4.38
N ALA A 44 -1.86 10.63 -3.34
CA ALA A 44 -2.30 11.12 -2.04
C ALA A 44 -1.26 12.07 -1.41
N GLY A 45 0.03 11.76 -1.55
CA GLY A 45 1.12 12.62 -1.09
C GLY A 45 1.18 13.97 -1.81
N GLU A 46 0.84 14.03 -3.10
CA GLU A 46 0.74 15.29 -3.86
C GLU A 46 -0.45 16.16 -3.44
N LEU A 47 -1.51 15.53 -2.91
CA LEU A 47 -2.77 16.17 -2.55
C LEU A 47 -2.87 16.57 -1.08
N THR A 48 -1.88 16.21 -0.27
CA THR A 48 -1.88 16.42 1.19
C THR A 48 -0.64 17.20 1.62
N ARG A 49 -0.65 17.76 2.84
CA ARG A 49 0.52 18.42 3.42
C ARG A 49 1.09 17.55 4.51
N GLU A 50 2.38 17.24 4.40
CA GLU A 50 3.07 16.41 5.39
C GLU A 50 3.06 16.99 6.82
N ASN A 51 2.88 18.31 6.98
CA ASN A 51 2.89 18.94 8.30
C ASN A 51 1.58 18.78 9.08
N ASP A 52 0.47 18.40 8.43
CA ASP A 52 -0.84 18.19 9.05
C ASP A 52 -1.46 16.84 8.72
N THR A 53 -0.81 16.05 7.86
CA THR A 53 -1.29 14.75 7.41
C THR A 53 -0.36 13.62 7.82
N LEU A 54 -0.85 12.67 8.63
CA LEU A 54 -0.18 11.40 8.87
C LEU A 54 -0.63 10.38 7.82
N THR A 55 0.32 9.91 7.02
CA THR A 55 0.15 8.84 6.04
C THR A 55 0.79 7.57 6.57
N VAL A 56 0.04 6.48 6.62
CA VAL A 56 0.53 5.15 7.01
C VAL A 56 0.20 4.16 5.90
N VAL A 57 1.21 3.39 5.47
CA VAL A 57 1.15 2.34 4.46
C VAL A 57 1.56 1.02 5.11
N THR A 58 0.71 0.01 4.99
CA THR A 58 0.92 -1.33 5.58
C THR A 58 0.09 -2.36 4.83
N ALA A 59 0.45 -3.64 4.94
CA ALA A 59 -0.43 -4.77 4.58
C ALA A 59 -1.18 -5.30 5.82
N ASP A 60 -2.23 -6.08 5.62
CA ASP A 60 -2.83 -6.89 6.69
C ASP A 60 -2.17 -8.25 6.88
N HIS A 61 -1.69 -8.86 5.81
CA HIS A 61 -0.89 -10.08 5.80
C HIS A 61 -0.02 -10.15 4.54
N SER A 62 0.82 -11.18 4.45
CA SER A 62 1.63 -11.48 3.27
C SER A 62 1.03 -12.65 2.47
N HIS A 63 1.82 -13.23 1.57
CA HIS A 63 1.55 -14.43 0.78
C HIS A 63 2.75 -15.37 0.80
N VAL A 64 2.57 -16.64 0.44
CA VAL A 64 3.70 -17.59 0.26
C VAL A 64 4.43 -17.35 -1.07
N PHE A 65 4.54 -16.09 -1.46
CA PHE A 65 5.27 -15.58 -2.62
C PHE A 65 6.76 -15.49 -2.30
N SER A 66 7.60 -15.87 -3.26
CA SER A 66 9.05 -15.71 -3.13
C SER A 66 9.68 -15.27 -4.45
N PHE A 67 10.74 -14.49 -4.34
CA PHE A 67 11.54 -13.99 -5.46
C PHE A 67 13.01 -14.30 -5.21
N GLY A 68 13.65 -15.02 -6.13
CA GLY A 68 15.02 -15.50 -5.96
C GLY A 68 15.70 -15.93 -7.26
N GLY A 69 16.61 -16.89 -7.16
CA GLY A 69 17.28 -17.47 -8.34
C GLY A 69 18.39 -16.61 -8.93
N TYR A 70 19.01 -15.71 -8.16
CA TYR A 70 20.22 -14.95 -8.56
C TYR A 70 20.11 -14.22 -9.91
N THR A 71 18.92 -13.70 -10.25
CA THR A 71 18.70 -12.94 -11.48
C THR A 71 19.60 -11.71 -11.59
N LEU A 72 20.04 -11.40 -12.81
CA LEU A 72 20.90 -10.25 -13.07
C LEU A 72 20.13 -8.93 -12.91
N ARG A 73 20.83 -7.87 -12.53
CA ARG A 73 20.22 -6.54 -12.43
C ARG A 73 19.65 -6.10 -13.79
N GLY A 74 18.40 -5.64 -13.77
CA GLY A 74 17.70 -5.13 -14.96
C GLY A 74 16.95 -6.18 -15.77
N THR A 75 17.00 -7.46 -15.38
CA THR A 75 16.13 -8.48 -15.98
C THR A 75 14.70 -8.33 -15.47
N SER A 76 13.73 -8.78 -16.26
CA SER A 76 12.32 -8.83 -15.86
C SER A 76 12.15 -9.64 -14.58
N ILE A 77 11.33 -9.16 -13.65
CA ILE A 77 10.98 -9.90 -12.42
C ILE A 77 10.18 -11.19 -12.72
N PHE A 78 9.48 -11.22 -13.86
CA PHE A 78 8.76 -12.40 -14.35
C PHE A 78 9.66 -13.38 -15.12
N GLY A 79 10.93 -13.04 -15.29
CA GLY A 79 11.88 -13.79 -16.09
C GLY A 79 12.35 -15.10 -15.44
N LEU A 80 13.17 -15.81 -16.20
CA LEU A 80 13.85 -17.02 -15.74
C LEU A 80 15.07 -16.68 -14.89
N ALA A 81 15.37 -17.56 -13.94
CA ALA A 81 16.69 -17.62 -13.31
C ALA A 81 17.77 -17.94 -14.38
N PRO A 82 19.02 -17.46 -14.20
CA PRO A 82 20.09 -17.67 -15.17
C PRO A 82 20.61 -19.11 -15.19
N GLU A 83 20.43 -19.85 -14.09
CA GLU A 83 20.80 -21.26 -13.98
C GLU A 83 19.54 -22.15 -13.99
N ASN A 84 19.68 -23.36 -14.54
CA ASN A 84 18.61 -24.37 -14.49
C ASN A 84 18.51 -25.01 -13.11
N GLY A 85 17.34 -25.59 -12.82
CA GLY A 85 17.17 -26.46 -11.67
C GLY A 85 18.01 -27.73 -11.77
N THR A 86 18.10 -28.49 -10.68
CA THR A 86 18.81 -29.78 -10.64
C THR A 86 18.23 -30.83 -11.58
N ASP A 87 17.00 -30.62 -12.05
CA ASP A 87 16.34 -31.42 -13.09
C ASP A 87 16.74 -31.03 -14.53
N GLY A 88 17.65 -30.06 -14.69
CA GLY A 88 18.13 -29.56 -15.96
C GLY A 88 17.15 -28.63 -16.69
N LYS A 89 16.05 -28.23 -16.04
CA LYS A 89 14.97 -27.43 -16.63
C LYS A 89 15.02 -25.96 -16.14
N PRO A 90 14.66 -24.97 -16.96
CA PRO A 90 14.58 -23.57 -16.52
C PRO A 90 13.49 -23.37 -15.46
N TYR A 91 13.61 -22.35 -14.62
CA TYR A 91 12.59 -21.96 -13.65
C TYR A 91 12.49 -20.44 -13.54
N THR A 92 11.33 -19.93 -13.15
CA THR A 92 11.09 -18.49 -12.96
C THR A 92 11.73 -18.00 -11.67
N SER A 93 12.12 -16.72 -11.68
CA SER A 93 12.63 -16.07 -10.47
C SER A 93 11.59 -16.01 -9.35
N ILE A 94 10.31 -15.85 -9.72
CA ILE A 94 9.18 -15.91 -8.81
C ILE A 94 8.64 -17.33 -8.72
N VAL A 95 8.40 -17.81 -7.50
CA VAL A 95 7.67 -19.06 -7.21
C VAL A 95 6.77 -18.88 -5.99
N TYR A 96 5.76 -19.75 -5.86
CA TYR A 96 4.90 -19.81 -4.67
C TYR A 96 5.15 -21.08 -3.85
N GLY A 97 4.93 -21.01 -2.54
CA GLY A 97 4.96 -22.19 -1.68
C GLY A 97 3.84 -23.18 -1.99
N ASN A 98 2.64 -22.69 -2.29
CA ASN A 98 1.47 -23.47 -2.67
C ASN A 98 0.60 -22.68 -3.66
N GLY A 99 -0.45 -23.32 -4.20
CA GLY A 99 -1.41 -22.63 -5.05
C GLY A 99 -1.71 -23.33 -6.38
N PRO A 100 -2.47 -22.66 -7.27
CA PRO A 100 -2.97 -23.25 -8.51
C PRO A 100 -1.89 -23.46 -9.57
N GLY A 101 -0.72 -22.84 -9.41
CA GLY A 101 0.44 -23.03 -10.30
C GLY A 101 1.22 -24.32 -10.09
N TYR A 102 0.77 -25.24 -9.23
CA TYR A 102 1.37 -26.57 -9.14
C TYR A 102 1.15 -27.34 -10.46
N GLN A 103 2.24 -27.74 -11.12
CA GLN A 103 2.19 -28.39 -12.44
C GLN A 103 3.05 -29.65 -12.53
N ILE A 104 3.59 -30.15 -11.39
CA ILE A 104 4.44 -31.34 -11.40
C ILE A 104 3.58 -32.57 -11.72
N THR A 105 3.99 -33.29 -12.77
CA THR A 105 3.34 -34.53 -13.21
C THR A 105 4.24 -35.74 -12.95
N ASN A 106 3.80 -36.94 -13.34
CA ASN A 106 4.64 -38.13 -13.32
C ASN A 106 5.91 -38.01 -14.19
N GLN A 107 5.96 -37.04 -15.11
CA GLN A 107 7.13 -36.71 -15.94
C GLN A 107 8.04 -35.64 -15.29
N GLY A 108 7.75 -35.29 -14.03
CA GLY A 108 8.42 -34.24 -13.28
C GLY A 108 7.85 -32.85 -13.56
N ARG A 109 8.63 -31.84 -13.17
CA ARG A 109 8.32 -30.42 -13.38
C ARG A 109 8.34 -30.08 -14.87
N PRO A 110 7.39 -29.30 -15.41
CA PRO A 110 7.40 -28.92 -16.82
C PRO A 110 8.53 -27.91 -17.12
N ASN A 111 9.00 -27.91 -18.37
CA ASN A 111 9.77 -26.78 -18.91
C ASN A 111 8.84 -25.56 -19.05
N VAL A 112 9.41 -24.38 -18.92
CA VAL A 112 8.72 -23.10 -19.11
C VAL A 112 9.44 -22.31 -20.20
N THR A 113 8.69 -21.69 -21.11
CA THR A 113 9.26 -20.82 -22.16
C THR A 113 9.11 -19.35 -21.81
N ILE A 114 9.89 -18.49 -22.49
CA ILE A 114 9.83 -17.03 -22.27
C ILE A 114 8.45 -16.49 -22.68
N GLU A 115 7.87 -17.01 -23.75
CA GLU A 115 6.55 -16.58 -24.23
C GLU A 115 5.45 -16.90 -23.22
N GLU A 116 5.54 -18.04 -22.54
CA GLU A 116 4.60 -18.44 -21.49
C GLU A 116 4.70 -17.51 -20.28
N ILE A 117 5.91 -17.28 -19.77
CA ILE A 117 6.13 -16.49 -18.54
C ILE A 117 5.84 -15.00 -18.73
N GLU A 118 5.93 -14.47 -19.96
CA GLU A 118 5.57 -13.09 -20.27
C GLU A 118 4.06 -12.87 -20.40
N GLY A 119 3.28 -13.96 -20.49
CA GLY A 119 1.82 -13.92 -20.58
C GLY A 119 1.15 -13.26 -19.36
N ASN A 120 -0.05 -12.72 -19.57
CA ASN A 120 -0.85 -12.09 -18.49
C ASN A 120 -1.52 -13.10 -17.54
N GLU A 121 -1.49 -14.39 -17.90
CA GLU A 121 -2.14 -15.48 -17.17
C GLU A 121 -1.15 -16.61 -16.86
N TYR A 122 0.13 -16.28 -16.72
CA TYR A 122 1.12 -17.25 -16.30
C TYR A 122 1.00 -17.53 -14.80
N TYR A 123 0.70 -18.78 -14.46
CA TYR A 123 0.68 -19.28 -13.10
C TYR A 123 2.10 -19.69 -12.69
N GLN A 124 2.74 -18.95 -11.78
CA GLN A 124 4.07 -19.32 -11.31
C GLN A 124 4.04 -20.67 -10.61
N GLN A 125 5.09 -21.46 -10.80
CA GLN A 125 5.18 -22.80 -10.24
C GLN A 125 5.05 -22.77 -8.71
N ALA A 126 4.31 -23.75 -8.18
CA ALA A 126 4.08 -23.92 -6.74
C ALA A 126 4.47 -25.32 -6.25
N ALA A 127 4.85 -25.45 -4.97
CA ALA A 127 5.29 -26.73 -4.40
C ALA A 127 4.12 -27.62 -3.91
N VAL A 128 3.01 -27.04 -3.44
CA VAL A 128 1.82 -27.78 -3.00
C VAL A 128 0.58 -27.36 -3.80
N PRO A 129 -0.18 -28.30 -4.39
CA PRO A 129 -1.35 -27.97 -5.21
C PRO A 129 -2.52 -27.50 -4.34
N LEU A 130 -3.04 -26.31 -4.64
CA LEU A 130 -4.28 -25.78 -4.08
C LEU A 130 -5.07 -25.05 -5.16
N THR A 131 -6.38 -24.89 -4.99
CA THR A 131 -7.20 -24.09 -5.91
C THR A 131 -7.00 -22.58 -5.73
N SER A 132 -6.45 -22.17 -4.59
CA SER A 132 -6.09 -20.81 -4.22
C SER A 132 -4.80 -20.89 -3.42
N GLU A 133 -3.84 -20.04 -3.73
CA GLU A 133 -2.66 -19.86 -2.88
C GLU A 133 -3.06 -19.33 -1.49
N THR A 134 -2.23 -19.54 -0.47
CA THR A 134 -2.52 -19.13 0.91
C THR A 134 -1.73 -17.90 1.35
N HIS A 135 -2.30 -17.12 2.26
CA HIS A 135 -1.56 -16.03 2.93
C HIS A 135 -0.27 -16.51 3.61
N GLY A 136 0.69 -15.59 3.69
CA GLY A 136 1.91 -15.68 4.48
C GLY A 136 1.67 -15.15 5.90
N GLY A 137 2.32 -15.80 6.88
CA GLY A 137 2.19 -15.48 8.31
C GLY A 137 3.38 -14.71 8.88
N GLU A 138 4.31 -14.28 8.03
CA GLU A 138 5.43 -13.44 8.42
C GLU A 138 5.01 -11.96 8.62
N ASP A 139 5.82 -11.25 9.41
CA ASP A 139 5.62 -9.83 9.67
C ASP A 139 5.61 -9.01 8.37
N VAL A 140 4.73 -8.01 8.31
CA VAL A 140 4.63 -7.08 7.18
C VAL A 140 5.18 -5.69 7.55
N ALA A 141 5.64 -4.95 6.55
CA ALA A 141 6.19 -3.63 6.76
C ALA A 141 5.12 -2.58 7.10
N ILE A 142 5.48 -1.63 7.96
CA ILE A 142 4.74 -0.39 8.19
C ILE A 142 5.64 0.76 7.74
N MET A 143 5.15 1.59 6.83
CA MET A 143 5.80 2.83 6.40
C MET A 143 4.93 4.00 6.82
N ALA A 144 5.52 5.01 7.44
CA ALA A 144 4.77 6.16 7.95
C ALA A 144 5.48 7.48 7.64
N LYS A 145 4.69 8.52 7.39
CA LYS A 145 5.16 9.88 7.08
C LYS A 145 4.18 10.92 7.64
N GLY A 146 4.67 12.03 8.19
CA GLY A 146 3.85 13.10 8.76
C GLY A 146 3.87 13.19 10.29
N PRO A 147 2.88 13.87 10.92
CA PRO A 147 2.83 14.07 12.36
C PRO A 147 2.83 12.74 13.10
N MET A 148 3.68 12.64 14.14
CA MET A 148 3.84 11.44 14.96
C MET A 148 4.32 10.16 14.23
N ALA A 149 4.72 10.25 12.96
CA ALA A 149 5.20 9.07 12.20
C ALA A 149 6.41 8.37 12.86
N HIS A 150 7.22 9.09 13.64
CA HIS A 150 8.36 8.54 14.39
C HIS A 150 7.97 7.52 15.48
N LEU A 151 6.67 7.42 15.83
CA LEU A 151 6.17 6.38 16.72
C LEU A 151 6.14 5.00 16.05
N PHE A 152 6.09 4.94 14.71
CA PHE A 152 6.23 3.67 13.99
C PHE A 152 7.70 3.25 13.95
N HIS A 153 8.08 2.39 14.89
CA HIS A 153 9.45 1.89 15.03
C HIS A 153 9.47 0.43 15.52
N GLY A 154 10.58 -0.27 15.24
CA GLY A 154 10.82 -1.63 15.74
C GLY A 154 9.81 -2.65 15.21
N VAL A 155 9.50 -3.64 16.06
CA VAL A 155 8.48 -4.67 15.81
C VAL A 155 7.28 -4.37 16.69
N GLN A 156 6.09 -4.36 16.11
CA GLN A 156 4.85 -3.96 16.77
C GLN A 156 3.73 -4.94 16.43
N GLU A 157 2.77 -5.08 17.33
CA GLU A 157 1.50 -5.75 17.04
C GLU A 157 0.71 -4.97 16.01
N GLN A 158 -0.05 -5.64 15.12
CA GLN A 158 -0.82 -4.96 14.08
C GLN A 158 -1.86 -3.96 14.64
N SER A 159 -2.41 -4.25 15.83
CA SER A 159 -3.35 -3.34 16.52
C SER A 159 -2.71 -1.99 16.88
N TYR A 160 -1.39 -1.93 17.01
CA TYR A 160 -0.63 -0.70 17.29
C TYR A 160 -0.88 0.39 16.24
N ILE A 161 -1.09 0.02 14.98
CA ILE A 161 -1.35 0.96 13.89
C ILE A 161 -2.56 1.83 14.20
N ALA A 162 -3.67 1.21 14.60
CA ALA A 162 -4.89 1.93 14.94
C ALA A 162 -4.69 2.86 16.14
N HIS A 163 -3.93 2.41 17.14
CA HIS A 163 -3.64 3.22 18.33
C HIS A 163 -2.78 4.43 18.02
N VAL A 164 -1.72 4.30 17.23
CA VAL A 164 -0.86 5.44 16.85
C VAL A 164 -1.63 6.44 16.00
N MET A 165 -2.46 5.97 15.08
CA MET A 165 -3.32 6.87 14.29
C MET A 165 -4.29 7.62 15.19
N ALA A 166 -5.03 6.92 16.06
CA ALA A 166 -5.95 7.58 16.99
C ALA A 166 -5.22 8.60 17.89
N TYR A 167 -4.03 8.26 18.36
CA TYR A 167 -3.19 9.16 19.14
C TYR A 167 -2.77 10.41 18.35
N ALA A 168 -2.25 10.24 17.14
CA ALA A 168 -1.81 11.34 16.27
C ALA A 168 -2.95 12.29 15.90
N SER A 169 -4.17 11.76 15.78
CA SER A 169 -5.38 12.51 15.43
C SER A 169 -6.18 13.01 16.65
N CYS A 170 -5.69 12.82 17.87
CA CYS A 170 -6.41 13.19 19.10
C CYS A 170 -7.81 12.56 19.22
N LEU A 171 -7.99 11.34 18.72
CA LEU A 171 -9.24 10.59 18.79
C LEU A 171 -9.29 9.74 20.05
N GLU A 172 -10.49 9.37 20.49
CA GLU A 172 -10.67 8.45 21.63
C GLU A 172 -9.85 7.15 21.44
N PRO A 173 -9.16 6.64 22.48
CA PRO A 173 -9.12 7.09 23.88
C PRO A 173 -8.07 8.18 24.20
N TYR A 174 -7.42 8.76 23.19
CA TYR A 174 -6.27 9.66 23.33
C TYR A 174 -6.65 11.15 23.23
N LEU A 175 -7.74 11.54 23.88
CA LEU A 175 -8.24 12.93 23.86
C LEU A 175 -7.31 13.92 24.59
N SER A 176 -6.45 13.42 25.49
CA SER A 176 -5.42 14.21 26.21
C SER A 176 -4.08 14.22 25.46
N CYS A 177 -4.14 14.37 24.14
CA CYS A 177 -2.97 14.52 23.27
C CYS A 177 -2.37 15.95 23.42
N ASP A 178 -1.39 16.12 24.30
CA ASP A 178 -0.71 17.42 24.46
C ASP A 178 0.34 17.64 23.35
N PHE A 179 -0.12 17.94 22.14
CA PHE A 179 0.76 18.37 21.06
C PHE A 179 1.08 19.87 21.18
N PRO A 180 2.35 20.30 21.08
CA PRO A 180 2.66 21.71 20.96
C PRO A 180 1.96 22.25 19.70
N ARG A 181 1.04 23.21 19.88
CA ARG A 181 0.33 23.85 18.77
C ARG A 181 1.35 24.38 17.76
N SER A 182 1.15 24.03 16.50
CA SER A 182 1.87 24.62 15.38
C SER A 182 1.76 26.15 15.46
N PRO A 183 2.86 26.92 15.33
CA PRO A 183 2.82 28.39 15.36
C PRO A 183 2.02 29.02 14.20
N PHE A 184 1.45 28.21 13.30
CA PHE A 184 0.65 28.66 12.16
C PHE A 184 -0.85 28.87 12.47
N GLU A 185 -1.33 28.60 13.69
CA GLU A 185 -2.76 28.79 14.04
C GLU A 185 -3.21 30.27 14.17
N ASN A 186 -2.33 31.26 14.04
CA ASN A 186 -2.71 32.67 14.18
C ASN A 186 -3.37 33.31 12.94
N SER A 187 -3.58 32.59 11.84
CA SER A 187 -4.10 33.21 10.59
C SER A 187 -5.54 32.85 10.22
N ALA A 188 -6.25 32.01 11.00
CA ALA A 188 -7.62 31.60 10.69
C ALA A 188 -8.69 32.23 11.61
N ALA A 189 -8.39 33.34 12.29
CA ALA A 189 -9.43 34.24 12.77
C ALA A 189 -9.96 35.02 11.56
N ALA A 190 -10.78 34.35 10.75
CA ALA A 190 -11.66 35.02 9.80
C ALA A 190 -12.47 36.04 10.61
N ARG A 191 -12.16 37.32 10.42
CA ARG A 191 -13.02 38.41 10.88
C ARG A 191 -14.40 38.13 10.28
N GLU A 192 -15.37 37.79 11.12
CA GLU A 192 -16.77 37.93 10.76
C GLU A 192 -17.00 39.40 10.38
N ALA A 193 -16.92 39.71 9.09
CA ALA A 193 -17.40 40.96 8.56
C ALA A 193 -18.93 40.89 8.66
N SER A 194 -19.45 41.45 9.76
CA SER A 194 -20.89 41.63 9.95
C SER A 194 -21.49 42.34 8.73
N LEU A 195 -22.35 41.63 8.01
CA LEU A 195 -23.10 42.09 6.83
C LEU A 195 -24.13 43.20 7.15
N VAL A 196 -24.16 43.73 8.37
CA VAL A 196 -25.10 44.76 8.82
C VAL A 196 -24.63 46.19 8.47
N GLY A 197 -23.35 46.37 8.11
CA GLY A 197 -22.77 47.70 7.86
C GLY A 197 -22.86 48.25 6.43
N LEU A 198 -23.37 47.50 5.44
CA LEU A 198 -23.25 47.84 4.02
C LEU A 198 -24.54 48.32 3.33
N LEU A 199 -25.57 48.73 4.09
CA LEU A 199 -26.86 49.17 3.54
C LEU A 199 -27.29 50.60 3.94
N LEU A 200 -26.38 51.49 4.37
CA LEU A 200 -26.75 52.85 4.79
C LEU A 200 -26.01 54.02 4.14
N THR A 201 -25.29 53.84 3.03
CA THR A 201 -24.78 54.97 2.23
C THR A 201 -24.83 54.62 0.74
N PRO A 202 -25.83 55.13 -0.01
CA PRO A 202 -25.73 56.51 -0.48
C PRO A 202 -27.10 57.23 -0.52
N LEU A 203 -27.34 58.11 0.46
CA LEU A 203 -28.34 59.16 0.36
C LEU A 203 -27.72 60.49 0.81
N LEU A 204 -26.57 60.86 0.24
CA LEU A 204 -25.86 62.11 0.59
C LEU A 204 -24.93 62.64 -0.51
N LEU A 205 -25.27 62.40 -1.79
CA LEU A 205 -24.63 63.07 -2.94
C LEU A 205 -25.63 63.81 -3.84
N TRP A 206 -26.75 64.24 -3.28
CA TRP A 206 -27.57 65.33 -3.83
C TRP A 206 -27.50 66.49 -2.84
N ILE A 207 -26.46 67.30 -2.95
CA ILE A 207 -26.36 68.75 -2.67
C ILE A 207 -24.90 69.12 -2.96
N CYS A 208 -24.73 70.16 -3.78
CA CYS A 208 -23.53 70.67 -4.46
C CYS A 208 -23.20 69.98 -5.79
#